data_AF-A0A1H4G9J3-F1
#
_entry.id   AF-A0A1H4G9J3-F1
#
_cell.length_a   1.000
_cell.length_b   1.000
_cell.length_c   1.000
_cell.angle_alpha   90.00
_cell.angle_beta   90.00
_cell.angle_gamma   90.00
#
_symmetry.space_group_name_H-M   'P 1'
#
loop_
_entity.id
_entity.type
_entity.pdbx_description
1 polymer ?
#
loop_
_entity_poly.entity_id
_entity_poly.type
_entity_poly.pdbx_seq_one_letter_code
_entity_poly.pdbx_strand_id
1 'polypeptide(L)'
;MIKIQVQADCGNAPKKMFVKDFIIAIVNNDQASLEKNATDDIQWTTAGGETIEGKEAVLAALRRFRSDKVAELTIHTIITHGYDGMAEGLLKFKDGRKEAFCDVYRFKASTNHAPVKNIRTYTVEPGNK
;
A
#
# COMPACT_ATOMS: atom_id res chain seq x y z
N MET A 1 15.18 -9.91 -3.12
CA MET A 1 14.96 -9.05 -1.94
C MET A 1 14.61 -7.65 -2.45
N ILE A 2 13.53 -7.05 -1.96
CA ILE A 2 13.08 -5.71 -2.39
C ILE A 2 13.84 -4.66 -1.58
N LYS A 3 14.35 -3.63 -2.25
CA LYS A 3 14.96 -2.50 -1.58
C LYS A 3 13.86 -1.59 -1.04
N ILE A 4 13.90 -1.30 0.26
CA ILE A 4 12.89 -0.47 0.94
C ILE A 4 13.56 0.81 1.44
N GLN A 5 13.02 1.95 1.06
CA GLN A 5 13.38 3.26 1.58
C GLN A 5 12.13 3.93 2.16
N VAL A 6 12.24 4.46 3.37
CA VAL A 6 11.14 5.17 4.03
C VAL A 6 11.71 6.47 4.56
N GLN A 7 11.08 7.59 4.22
CA GLN A 7 11.47 8.88 4.76
C GLN A 7 11.30 8.91 6.29
N ALA A 8 12.27 9.49 7.00
CA ALA A 8 12.26 9.55 8.45
C ALA A 8 11.01 10.31 8.96
N ASP A 9 10.33 9.73 9.95
CA ASP A 9 9.24 10.36 10.69
C ASP A 9 9.62 10.45 12.18
N CYS A 10 8.91 11.28 12.94
CA CYS A 10 9.17 11.54 14.36
C CYS A 10 8.94 10.34 15.30
N GLY A 11 8.71 9.13 14.78
CA GLY A 11 8.66 7.86 15.51
C GLY A 11 7.40 7.62 16.36
N ASN A 12 6.65 8.66 16.71
CA ASN A 12 5.53 8.59 17.66
C ASN A 12 4.14 8.53 17.01
N ALA A 13 3.98 7.78 15.91
CA ALA A 13 2.72 7.67 15.18
C ALA A 13 2.35 6.22 14.85
N PRO A 14 1.70 5.48 15.77
CA PRO A 14 1.42 4.04 15.62
C PRO A 14 0.65 3.68 14.36
N LYS A 15 -0.36 4.48 13.98
CA LYS A 15 -1.15 4.22 12.77
C LYS A 15 -0.36 4.43 11.48
N LYS A 16 0.57 5.37 11.46
CA LYS A 16 1.50 5.53 10.32
C LYS A 16 2.44 4.34 10.21
N MET A 17 2.92 3.81 11.34
CA MET A 17 3.72 2.58 11.35
C MET A 17 2.93 1.40 10.81
N PHE A 18 1.67 1.24 11.20
CA PHE A 18 0.77 0.23 10.62
C PHE A 18 0.67 0.35 9.09
N VAL A 19 0.43 1.56 8.55
CA VAL A 19 0.34 1.78 7.09
C VAL A 19 1.67 1.43 6.41
N LYS A 20 2.79 1.88 6.97
CA LYS A 20 4.14 1.56 6.46
C LYS A 20 4.35 0.05 6.39
N ASP A 21 4.07 -0.66 7.49
CA ASP A 21 4.27 -2.11 7.58
C ASP A 21 3.31 -2.86 6.65
N PHE A 22 2.08 -2.37 6.46
CA PHE A 22 1.14 -2.92 5.51
C PHE A 22 1.63 -2.80 4.05
N ILE A 23 2.16 -1.64 3.65
CA ILE A 23 2.74 -1.45 2.31
C ILE A 23 3.97 -2.34 2.10
N ILE A 24 4.82 -2.48 3.13
CA ILE A 24 5.96 -3.38 3.11
C ILE A 24 5.51 -4.83 2.95
N ALA A 25 4.45 -5.24 3.65
CA ALA A 25 3.85 -6.57 3.51
C ALA A 25 3.30 -6.80 2.10
N ILE A 26 2.68 -5.79 1.48
CA ILE A 26 2.21 -5.86 0.08
C ILE A 26 3.39 -6.15 -0.84
N VAL A 27 4.44 -5.34 -0.82
CA VAL A 27 5.55 -5.49 -1.77
C VAL A 27 6.31 -6.80 -1.53
N ASN A 28 6.45 -7.25 -0.28
CA ASN A 28 7.12 -8.52 0.05
C ASN A 28 6.23 -9.76 -0.10
N ASN A 29 4.94 -9.60 -0.43
CA ASN A 29 3.98 -10.71 -0.47
C ASN A 29 3.92 -11.48 0.87
N ASP A 30 3.96 -10.77 2.00
CA ASP A 30 3.78 -11.34 3.34
C ASP A 30 2.30 -11.63 3.60
N GLN A 31 1.84 -12.78 3.10
CA GLN A 31 0.42 -13.18 3.15
C GLN A 31 -0.11 -13.25 4.58
N ALA A 32 0.67 -13.75 5.53
CA ALA A 32 0.23 -13.84 6.92
C ALA A 32 -0.07 -12.46 7.53
N SER A 33 0.78 -11.46 7.25
CA SER A 33 0.53 -10.09 7.68
C SER A 33 -0.67 -9.47 6.94
N LEU A 34 -0.78 -9.70 5.63
CA LEU A 34 -1.87 -9.15 4.82
C LEU A 34 -3.24 -9.70 5.22
N GLU A 35 -3.35 -11.01 5.42
CA GLU A 35 -4.60 -11.68 5.83
C GLU A 35 -5.08 -11.20 7.21
N LYS A 36 -4.14 -10.97 8.14
CA LYS A 36 -4.41 -10.45 9.48
C LYS A 36 -4.88 -9.00 9.46
N ASN A 37 -4.30 -8.18 8.57
CA ASN A 37 -4.45 -6.73 8.59
C ASN A 37 -5.42 -6.19 7.53
N ALA A 38 -6.07 -7.04 6.75
CA ALA A 38 -7.17 -6.70 5.84
C ALA A 38 -8.50 -7.30 6.32
N THR A 39 -9.61 -6.60 6.08
CA THR A 39 -10.94 -7.16 6.31
C THR A 39 -11.29 -8.21 5.25
N ASP A 40 -12.23 -9.11 5.54
CA ASP A 40 -12.68 -10.13 4.59
C ASP A 40 -13.38 -9.49 3.37
N ASP A 41 -14.07 -8.37 3.60
CA ASP A 41 -14.76 -7.54 2.61
C ASP A 41 -13.89 -6.40 2.03
N ILE A 42 -12.56 -6.53 2.08
CA ILE A 42 -11.64 -5.49 1.57
C ILE A 42 -11.91 -5.23 0.08
N GLN A 43 -11.80 -3.95 -0.31
CA GLN A 43 -11.88 -3.53 -1.71
C GLN A 43 -10.63 -2.76 -2.12
N TRP A 44 -10.15 -3.00 -3.33
CA TRP A 44 -9.07 -2.24 -3.94
C TRP A 44 -9.50 -1.66 -5.29
N THR A 45 -9.47 -0.32 -5.39
CA THR A 45 -9.82 0.41 -6.62
C THR A 45 -8.59 1.10 -7.18
N THR A 46 -8.32 0.91 -8.47
CA THR A 46 -7.33 1.72 -9.18
C THR A 46 -8.03 2.89 -9.87
N ALA A 47 -7.47 4.10 -9.77
CA ALA A 47 -8.06 5.27 -10.41
C ALA A 47 -8.04 5.11 -11.94
N GLY A 48 -9.22 5.19 -12.57
CA GLY A 48 -9.38 4.91 -14.01
C GLY A 48 -9.48 3.43 -14.36
N GLY A 49 -9.44 2.53 -13.37
CA GLY A 49 -9.59 1.09 -13.54
C GLY A 49 -10.77 0.51 -12.75
N GLU A 50 -10.73 -0.81 -12.54
CA GLU A 50 -11.77 -1.56 -11.85
C GLU A 50 -11.58 -1.57 -10.33
N THR A 51 -12.66 -1.93 -9.62
CA THR A 51 -12.64 -2.28 -8.20
C THR A 51 -12.59 -3.80 -8.07
N ILE A 52 -11.62 -4.30 -7.31
CA ILE A 52 -11.51 -5.71 -6.93
C ILE A 52 -12.01 -5.84 -5.50
N GLU A 53 -12.85 -6.84 -5.22
CA GLU A 53 -13.52 -7.02 -3.94
C GLU A 53 -13.26 -8.40 -3.36
N GLY A 54 -13.20 -8.46 -2.03
CA GLY A 54 -12.95 -9.69 -1.27
C GLY A 54 -11.46 -9.94 -1.06
N LYS A 55 -11.11 -10.39 0.15
CA LYS A 55 -9.73 -10.59 0.60
C LYS A 55 -8.88 -11.40 -0.36
N GLU A 56 -9.35 -12.58 -0.77
CA GLU A 56 -8.58 -13.47 -1.66
C GLU A 56 -8.24 -12.78 -3.00
N ALA A 57 -9.24 -12.19 -3.67
CA ALA A 57 -9.06 -11.53 -4.96
C ALA A 57 -8.17 -10.29 -4.85
N VAL A 58 -8.36 -9.48 -3.80
CA VAL A 58 -7.54 -8.28 -3.55
C VAL A 58 -6.09 -8.66 -3.28
N LEU A 59 -5.82 -9.63 -2.42
CA LEU A 59 -4.45 -10.04 -2.11
C LEU A 59 -3.73 -10.67 -3.31
N ALA A 60 -4.45 -11.45 -4.14
CA ALA A 60 -3.92 -11.98 -5.38
C ALA A 60 -3.56 -10.85 -6.38
N ALA A 61 -4.42 -9.84 -6.49
CA ALA A 61 -4.17 -8.70 -7.36
C ALA A 61 -3.00 -7.84 -6.85
N LEU A 62 -2.94 -7.54 -5.55
CA LEU A 62 -1.82 -6.82 -4.93
C LEU A 62 -0.50 -7.56 -5.14
N ARG A 63 -0.47 -8.88 -5.01
CA ARG A 63 0.73 -9.68 -5.34
C ARG A 63 1.15 -9.47 -6.80
N ARG A 64 0.22 -9.64 -7.75
CA ARG A 64 0.50 -9.55 -9.19
C ARG A 64 1.02 -8.17 -9.61
N PHE A 65 0.43 -7.10 -9.08
CA PHE A 65 0.70 -5.74 -9.53
C PHE A 65 1.72 -4.98 -8.66
N ARG A 66 1.79 -5.28 -7.36
CA ARG A 66 2.57 -4.53 -6.37
C ARG A 66 3.68 -5.36 -5.70
N SER A 67 3.81 -6.66 -5.98
CA SER A 67 4.89 -7.50 -5.44
C SER A 67 5.78 -8.13 -6.51
N ASP A 68 5.24 -9.02 -7.35
CA ASP A 68 6.04 -9.94 -8.18
C ASP A 68 7.07 -9.22 -9.08
N LYS A 69 6.75 -7.99 -9.48
CA LYS A 69 7.56 -7.18 -10.40
C LYS A 69 8.32 -6.03 -9.73
N VAL A 70 8.12 -5.77 -8.44
CA VAL A 70 8.74 -4.64 -7.73
C VAL A 70 10.18 -4.99 -7.35
N ALA A 71 11.09 -4.04 -7.58
CA ALA A 71 12.50 -4.13 -7.21
C ALA A 71 12.83 -3.17 -6.04
N GLU A 72 12.20 -1.99 -6.03
CA GLU A 72 12.40 -0.97 -5.00
C GLU A 72 11.09 -0.28 -4.65
N LEU A 73 10.88 -0.04 -3.36
CA LEU A 73 9.82 0.78 -2.80
C LEU A 73 10.48 1.96 -2.07
N THR A 74 10.08 3.18 -2.44
CA THR A 74 10.33 4.38 -1.66
C THR A 74 9.00 4.92 -1.15
N ILE A 75 8.88 5.11 0.16
CA ILE A 75 7.75 5.81 0.79
C ILE A 75 8.20 7.20 1.19
N HIS A 76 7.56 8.24 0.65
CA HIS A 76 7.89 9.62 0.96
C HIS A 76 7.03 10.14 2.12
N THR A 77 5.72 9.97 2.02
CA THR A 77 4.78 10.56 2.99
C THR A 77 3.76 9.53 3.44
N ILE A 78 3.45 9.54 4.74
CA ILE A 78 2.30 8.85 5.32
C ILE A 78 1.53 9.83 6.20
N ILE A 79 0.21 9.93 5.97
CA ILE A 79 -0.71 10.72 6.76
C ILE A 79 -1.83 9.79 7.26
N THR A 80 -2.21 9.92 8.53
CA THR A 80 -3.33 9.14 9.10
C THR A 80 -4.13 10.01 10.04
N HIS A 81 -5.47 9.91 9.97
CA HIS A 81 -6.36 10.55 10.92
C HIS A 81 -7.68 9.79 11.01
N GLY A 82 -8.15 9.48 12.22
CA GLY A 82 -9.43 8.78 12.40
C GLY A 82 -9.48 7.47 11.61
N TYR A 83 -10.42 7.36 10.68
CA TYR A 83 -10.64 6.17 9.83
C TYR A 83 -9.83 6.17 8.54
N ASP A 84 -9.07 7.23 8.28
CA ASP A 84 -8.46 7.49 6.99
C ASP A 84 -6.94 7.48 7.08
N GLY A 85 -6.32 7.01 6.01
CA GLY A 85 -4.88 7.01 5.82
C GLY A 85 -4.52 7.33 4.38
N MET A 86 -3.30 7.80 4.17
CA MET A 86 -2.73 8.00 2.84
C MET A 86 -1.25 7.70 2.91
N ALA A 87 -0.73 7.06 1.87
CA ALA A 87 0.70 6.95 1.64
C ALA A 87 1.02 7.22 0.18
N GLU A 88 2.07 8.00 -0.07
CA GLU A 88 2.59 8.22 -1.42
C GLU A 88 4.09 7.90 -1.48
N GLY A 89 4.51 7.56 -2.69
CA GLY A 89 5.87 7.10 -2.92
C GLY A 89 6.15 6.75 -4.36
N LEU A 90 7.25 6.01 -4.54
CA LEU A 90 7.73 5.55 -5.83
C LEU A 90 7.97 4.04 -5.78
N LEU A 91 7.45 3.34 -6.78
CA LEU A 91 7.84 1.97 -7.10
C LEU A 91 8.81 1.99 -8.27
N LYS A 92 9.88 1.19 -8.18
CA LYS A 92 10.69 0.80 -9.33
C LYS A 92 10.51 -0.68 -9.57
N PHE A 93 10.23 -1.03 -10.82
CA PHE A 93 10.01 -2.41 -11.23
C PHE A 93 11.31 -3.03 -11.77
N LYS A 94 11.36 -4.36 -11.81
CA LYS A 94 12.51 -5.14 -12.29
C LYS A 94 12.83 -4.87 -13.76
N ASP A 95 11.86 -4.42 -14.53
CA ASP A 95 12.00 -4.03 -15.95
C ASP A 95 12.50 -2.58 -16.14
N GLY A 96 12.77 -1.86 -15.05
CA GLY A 96 13.24 -0.47 -15.08
C GLY A 96 12.13 0.57 -15.09
N ARG A 97 10.87 0.17 -15.30
CA ARG A 97 9.72 1.07 -15.21
C ARG A 97 9.60 1.66 -13.81
N LYS A 98 9.09 2.89 -13.72
CA LYS A 98 8.80 3.57 -12.46
C LYS A 98 7.34 3.95 -12.39
N GLU A 99 6.79 3.96 -11.19
CA GLU A 99 5.41 4.37 -10.94
C GLU A 99 5.37 5.16 -9.64
N ALA A 100 5.01 6.43 -9.73
CA ALA A 100 4.64 7.19 -8.55
C ALA A 100 3.21 6.78 -8.17
N PHE A 101 2.99 6.53 -6.88
CA PHE A 101 1.70 6.08 -6.37
C PHE A 101 1.22 6.98 -5.23
N CYS A 102 -0.10 7.06 -5.08
CA CYS A 102 -0.77 7.52 -3.88
C CYS A 102 -1.87 6.52 -3.54
N ASP A 103 -1.72 5.84 -2.40
CA ASP A 103 -2.71 4.92 -1.86
C ASP A 103 -3.47 5.62 -0.75
N VAL A 104 -4.79 5.73 -0.90
CA VAL A 104 -5.72 6.22 0.12
C VAL A 104 -6.39 5.02 0.78
N TYR A 105 -6.34 4.98 2.10
CA TYR A 105 -6.82 3.88 2.93
C TYR A 105 -8.06 4.27 3.72
N ARG A 106 -9.02 3.35 3.81
CA ARG A 106 -10.08 3.36 4.81
C ARG A 106 -9.87 2.18 5.75
N PHE A 107 -9.87 2.44 7.06
CA PHE A 107 -9.78 1.39 8.09
C PHE A 107 -11.15 1.03 8.64
N LYS A 108 -11.30 -0.19 9.16
CA LYS A 108 -12.52 -0.66 9.82
C LYS A 108 -12.87 0.13 11.10
N ALA A 109 -11.86 0.73 11.75
CA ALA A 109 -12.01 1.51 12.98
C ALA A 109 -10.96 2.63 13.07
N SER A 110 -11.18 3.60 13.96
CA SER A 110 -10.23 4.69 14.21
C SER A 110 -8.96 4.29 14.98
N THR A 111 -8.96 3.10 15.60
CA THR A 111 -7.83 2.57 16.39
C THR A 111 -6.56 2.35 15.56
N ASN A 112 -5.40 2.36 16.22
CA ASN A 112 -4.08 2.33 15.57
C ASN A 112 -3.79 1.10 14.69
N HIS A 113 -4.37 -0.06 15.00
CA HIS A 113 -4.16 -1.32 14.28
C HIS A 113 -5.45 -1.86 13.66
N ALA A 114 -6.38 -0.97 13.33
CA ALA A 114 -7.63 -1.37 12.68
C ALA A 114 -7.33 -1.94 11.28
N PRO A 115 -7.89 -3.11 10.91
CA PRO A 115 -7.70 -3.67 9.58
C PRO A 115 -8.13 -2.73 8.46
N VAL A 116 -7.43 -2.82 7.33
CA VAL A 116 -7.73 -2.08 6.09
C VAL A 116 -9.01 -2.65 5.47
N LYS A 117 -9.95 -1.75 5.16
CA LYS A 117 -11.22 -2.06 4.49
C LYS A 117 -11.24 -1.60 3.04
N ASN A 118 -10.64 -0.47 2.72
CA ASN A 118 -10.57 0.01 1.35
C ASN A 118 -9.17 0.54 1.05
N ILE A 119 -8.73 0.31 -0.18
CA ILE A 119 -7.54 0.92 -0.77
C ILE A 119 -7.98 1.56 -2.08
N ARG A 120 -7.68 2.84 -2.27
CA ARG A 120 -7.81 3.51 -3.57
C ARG A 120 -6.44 3.98 -4.02
N THR A 121 -6.00 3.49 -5.16
CA THR A 121 -4.66 3.78 -5.69
C THR A 121 -4.74 4.71 -6.88
N TYR A 122 -3.97 5.78 -6.84
CA TYR A 122 -3.67 6.63 -7.98
C TYR A 122 -2.23 6.38 -8.40
N THR A 123 -1.98 6.23 -9.70
CA THR A 123 -0.64 6.05 -10.23
C THR A 123 -0.35 6.99 -11.37
N VAL A 124 0.92 7.35 -11.51
CA VAL A 124 1.43 8.09 -12.67
C VAL A 124 2.83 7.56 -13.00
N GLU A 125 3.11 7.41 -14.30
CA GLU A 125 4.46 7.15 -14.76
C GLU A 125 5.27 8.45 -14.66
N PRO A 126 6.34 8.51 -13.84
CA PRO A 126 7.16 9.71 -13.74
C PRO A 126 7.86 9.94 -15.07
N GLY A 127 7.69 11.13 -15.66
CA GLY A 127 8.38 11.49 -16.89
C GLY A 127 9.90 11.44 -16.74
N ASN A 128 10.59 11.03 -17.81
CA ASN A 128 12.03 11.21 -17.95
C ASN A 128 12.28 12.70 -18.24
N LYS A 129 12.65 13.48 -17.23
CA LYS A 129 13.29 14.78 -17.46
C LYS A 129 14.79 14.58 -17.63
#